data_AF-A0A7Z9KFC5-F1
#
_entry.id   AF-A0A7Z9KFC5-F1
#
_cell.length_a   1.000
_cell.length_b   1.000
_cell.length_c   1.000
_cell.angle_alpha   90.00
_cell.angle_beta   90.00
_cell.angle_gamma   90.00
#
_symmetry.space_group_name_H-M   'P 1'
#
loop_
_entity.id
_entity.type
_entity.pdbx_description
1 polymer ?
#
loop_
_entity_poly.entity_id
_entity_poly.type
_entity_poly.pdbx_seq_one_letter_code
_entity_poly.pdbx_strand_id
1 'polypeptide(L)'
;MKTLLSALLITFFTAPVFAEEEKGELDGKGLVCRRSDIYFSRPYYFVFENHKVFGPWVTIDTPLRIRKLHKSEYQTTVSVVFWFGHTLWRDTLQLEGLVDGVRSIMYSCEVMDQRHMEAALQKKNEKLKKQTKDNKI
;
A
#
# COMPACT_ATOMS: atom_id res chain seq x y z
N MET A 1 14.27 -67.92 -2.69
CA MET A 1 14.72 -66.71 -1.97
C MET A 1 15.71 -65.94 -2.83
N LYS A 2 15.29 -64.81 -3.41
CA LYS A 2 16.15 -63.72 -3.91
C LYS A 2 15.22 -62.56 -4.27
N THR A 3 14.83 -61.79 -3.25
CA THR A 3 14.07 -60.55 -3.40
C THR A 3 15.03 -59.44 -3.80
N LEU A 4 14.90 -58.97 -5.04
CA LEU A 4 15.50 -57.72 -5.50
C LEU A 4 14.72 -56.56 -4.86
N LEU A 5 15.35 -55.84 -3.93
CA LEU A 5 14.86 -54.53 -3.47
C LEU A 5 15.13 -53.51 -4.58
N SER A 6 14.10 -53.16 -5.34
CA SER A 6 14.12 -51.95 -6.17
C SER A 6 13.70 -50.78 -5.28
N ALA A 7 14.67 -49.98 -4.85
CA ALA A 7 14.43 -48.75 -4.10
C ALA A 7 13.87 -47.69 -5.05
N LEU A 8 12.55 -47.51 -5.01
CA LEU A 8 11.87 -46.40 -5.69
C LEU A 8 12.19 -45.11 -4.93
N LEU A 9 13.19 -44.34 -5.40
CA LEU A 9 13.36 -42.94 -5.00
C LEU A 9 12.21 -42.12 -5.60
N ILE A 10 11.12 -41.98 -4.85
CA ILE A 10 10.13 -40.94 -5.12
C ILE A 10 10.66 -39.68 -4.45
N THR A 11 11.44 -38.89 -5.19
CA THR A 11 11.65 -37.48 -4.85
C THR A 11 10.32 -36.77 -5.04
N PHE A 12 9.55 -36.64 -3.96
CA PHE A 12 8.44 -35.70 -3.89
C PHE A 12 9.02 -34.29 -4.01
N PHE A 13 9.09 -33.76 -5.23
CA PHE A 13 9.17 -32.33 -5.44
C PHE A 13 7.82 -31.73 -5.03
N THR A 14 7.64 -31.47 -3.74
CA THR A 14 6.63 -30.52 -3.30
C THR A 14 7.13 -29.14 -3.73
N ALA A 15 6.77 -28.73 -4.95
CA ALA A 15 6.83 -27.32 -5.31
C ALA A 15 6.07 -26.58 -4.20
N PRO A 16 6.66 -25.53 -3.60
CA PRO A 16 5.95 -24.86 -2.54
C PRO A 16 4.76 -24.17 -3.18
N VAL A 17 3.56 -24.61 -2.82
CA VAL A 17 2.31 -23.88 -3.08
C VAL A 17 2.32 -22.67 -2.14
N PHE A 18 3.27 -21.75 -2.34
CA PHE A 18 3.28 -20.47 -1.66
C PHE A 18 2.39 -19.52 -2.45
N ALA A 19 1.15 -19.39 -1.96
CA ALA A 19 0.35 -18.17 -2.02
C ALA A 19 0.20 -17.54 -3.41
N GLU A 20 -0.50 -18.21 -4.32
CA GLU A 20 -1.13 -17.54 -5.46
C GLU A 20 -2.45 -16.85 -5.04
N GLU A 21 -3.01 -17.20 -3.88
CA GLU A 21 -4.37 -16.84 -3.45
C GLU A 21 -4.61 -15.40 -2.99
N GLU A 22 -3.60 -14.54 -2.87
CA GLU A 22 -3.82 -13.13 -2.46
C GLU A 22 -3.10 -12.10 -3.32
N LYS A 23 -2.55 -12.53 -4.45
CA LYS A 23 -1.85 -11.63 -5.38
C LYS A 23 -2.88 -10.68 -6.00
N GLY A 24 -2.77 -9.39 -5.70
CA GLY A 24 -3.69 -8.37 -6.24
C GLY A 24 -4.87 -8.00 -5.35
N GLU A 25 -4.99 -8.50 -4.11
CA GLU A 25 -6.15 -8.21 -3.24
C GLU A 25 -6.29 -6.72 -2.89
N LEU A 26 -5.18 -5.97 -2.93
CA LEU A 26 -5.22 -4.53 -2.75
C LEU A 26 -5.51 -3.77 -4.04
N ASP A 27 -5.43 -4.39 -5.23
CA ASP A 27 -5.65 -3.69 -6.49
C ASP A 27 -7.06 -3.07 -6.55
N GLY A 28 -7.15 -1.82 -6.98
CA GLY A 28 -8.37 -1.01 -6.97
C GLY A 28 -8.69 -0.36 -5.62
N LYS A 29 -7.91 -0.66 -4.57
CA LYS A 29 -8.03 -0.03 -3.25
C LYS A 29 -7.01 1.09 -3.09
N GLY A 30 -7.34 2.04 -2.22
CA GLY A 30 -6.38 2.98 -1.69
C GLY A 30 -6.27 2.87 -0.16
N LEU A 31 -5.15 3.35 0.37
CA LEU A 31 -4.94 3.49 1.81
C LEU A 31 -4.81 4.96 2.17
N VAL A 32 -5.43 5.34 3.28
CA VAL A 32 -5.17 6.61 3.97
C VAL A 32 -4.46 6.30 5.27
N CYS A 33 -3.20 6.70 5.38
CA CYS A 33 -2.33 6.37 6.50
C CYS A 33 -1.98 7.64 7.29
N ARG A 34 -2.07 7.60 8.61
CA ARG A 34 -1.69 8.70 9.51
C ARG A 34 -0.67 8.21 10.51
N ARG A 35 0.29 9.05 10.87
CA ARG A 35 1.29 8.67 11.89
C ARG A 35 0.59 8.33 13.19
N SER A 36 0.90 7.15 13.73
CA SER A 36 0.28 6.63 14.94
C SER A 36 0.66 7.43 16.18
N ASP A 37 1.83 8.09 16.17
CA ASP A 37 2.36 8.87 17.29
C ASP A 37 2.03 10.38 17.22
N ILE A 38 1.51 10.87 16.08
CA ILE A 38 1.20 12.29 15.88
C ILE A 38 -0.23 12.46 15.37
N TYR A 39 -1.10 12.93 16.26
CA TYR A 39 -2.53 13.12 16.00
C TYR A 39 -2.81 14.07 14.81
N PHE A 40 -2.05 15.16 14.68
CA PHE A 40 -2.20 16.14 13.58
C PHE A 40 -1.26 15.91 12.40
N SER A 41 -0.88 14.65 12.14
CA SER A 41 -0.05 14.33 10.98
C SER A 41 -0.82 14.50 9.67
N ARG A 42 -0.11 14.96 8.63
CA ARG A 42 -0.67 14.97 7.28
C ARG A 42 -0.86 13.52 6.83
N PRO A 43 -2.06 13.12 6.36
CA PRO A 43 -2.28 11.77 5.89
C PRO A 43 -1.45 11.49 4.64
N TYR A 44 -0.96 10.26 4.56
CA TYR A 44 -0.29 9.70 3.40
C TYR A 44 -1.30 8.85 2.64
N TYR A 45 -1.29 8.98 1.32
CA TYR A 45 -2.23 8.29 0.45
C TYR A 45 -1.46 7.32 -0.44
N PHE A 46 -1.93 6.07 -0.48
CA PHE A 46 -1.40 5.04 -1.35
C PHE A 46 -2.53 4.50 -2.23
N VAL A 47 -2.23 4.18 -3.49
CA VAL A 47 -3.16 3.54 -4.43
C VAL A 47 -2.53 2.28 -4.97
N PHE A 48 -3.28 1.19 -4.98
CA PHE A 48 -2.82 -0.11 -5.45
C PHE A 48 -3.51 -0.43 -6.78
N GLU A 49 -2.73 -0.73 -7.81
CA GLU A 49 -3.24 -1.01 -9.15
C GLU A 49 -2.24 -1.87 -9.92
N ASN A 50 -2.70 -2.99 -10.48
CA ASN A 50 -1.91 -3.91 -11.29
C ASN A 50 -0.61 -4.33 -10.58
N HIS A 51 -0.72 -4.79 -9.32
CA HIS A 51 0.39 -5.22 -8.48
C HIS A 51 1.43 -4.12 -8.16
N LYS A 52 1.05 -2.85 -8.38
CA LYS A 52 1.87 -1.69 -8.05
C LYS A 52 1.19 -0.84 -7.01
N VAL A 53 2.00 -0.25 -6.15
CA VAL A 53 1.57 0.77 -5.19
C VAL A 53 2.15 2.11 -5.61
N PHE A 54 1.29 3.12 -5.53
CA PHE A 54 1.59 4.50 -5.87
C PHE A 54 1.46 5.38 -4.64
N GLY A 55 2.51 6.10 -4.24
CA GLY A 55 2.45 6.96 -3.06
C GLY A 55 3.76 7.67 -2.70
N PRO A 56 3.84 8.37 -1.56
CA PRO A 56 2.68 9.02 -0.95
C PRO A 56 2.11 10.02 -1.97
N TRP A 57 0.83 9.93 -2.27
CA TRP A 57 0.25 10.68 -3.38
C TRP A 57 -0.44 11.97 -2.92
N VAL A 58 0.30 13.09 -2.86
CA VAL A 58 -0.27 14.44 -2.69
C VAL A 58 0.60 15.44 -3.46
N THR A 59 0.04 16.17 -4.43
CA THR A 59 0.73 17.37 -4.96
C THR A 59 0.39 18.55 -4.06
N ILE A 60 1.37 19.35 -3.66
CA ILE A 60 1.17 20.59 -2.91
C ILE A 60 0.77 21.75 -3.86
N ASP A 61 0.67 21.47 -5.16
CA ASP A 61 0.30 22.44 -6.18
C ASP A 61 -1.08 23.05 -5.89
N THR A 62 -1.27 24.31 -6.27
CA THR A 62 -2.60 24.94 -6.27
C THR A 62 -3.06 25.08 -7.72
N PRO A 63 -4.11 24.34 -8.16
CA PRO A 63 -4.89 23.35 -7.41
C PRO A 63 -4.13 22.06 -7.11
N LEU A 64 -4.49 21.33 -6.03
CA LEU A 64 -3.91 20.00 -5.83
C LEU A 64 -4.37 19.16 -7.01
N ARG A 65 -3.44 18.47 -7.65
CA ARG A 65 -3.70 17.52 -8.71
C ARG A 65 -3.35 16.14 -8.19
N ILE A 66 -4.08 15.16 -8.68
CA ILE A 66 -3.70 13.79 -8.45
C ILE A 66 -2.60 13.47 -9.51
N ARG A 67 -1.31 13.57 -9.16
CA ARG A 67 -0.14 12.90 -9.83
C ARG A 67 0.62 11.79 -9.05
N LYS A 68 0.56 10.52 -9.47
CA LYS A 68 1.23 9.37 -8.81
C LYS A 68 2.74 9.66 -8.63
N LEU A 69 3.24 9.76 -7.39
CA LEU A 69 4.59 10.29 -7.09
C LEU A 69 5.69 9.22 -7.13
N HIS A 70 5.59 8.16 -6.33
CA HIS A 70 6.47 7.00 -6.40
C HIS A 70 5.66 5.79 -6.84
N LYS A 71 6.31 4.86 -7.56
CA LYS A 71 5.73 3.60 -8.02
C LYS A 71 6.65 2.48 -7.57
N SER A 72 6.08 1.50 -6.86
CA SER A 72 6.79 0.29 -6.47
C SER A 72 5.92 -0.92 -6.78
N GLU A 73 6.54 -2.05 -7.09
CA GLU A 73 5.84 -3.32 -7.03
C GLU A 73 5.66 -3.70 -5.56
N TYR A 74 4.49 -4.22 -5.22
CA TYR A 74 4.26 -4.76 -3.89
C TYR A 74 4.19 -6.29 -3.96
N GLN A 75 4.61 -6.91 -2.88
CA GLN A 75 4.56 -8.36 -2.69
C GLN A 75 3.71 -8.65 -1.47
N THR A 76 3.08 -9.82 -1.47
CA THR A 76 2.12 -10.22 -0.44
C THR A 76 2.55 -11.53 0.19
N THR A 77 2.34 -11.61 1.49
CA THR A 77 2.27 -12.86 2.25
C THR A 77 0.91 -12.92 2.93
N VAL A 78 0.64 -14.01 3.65
CA VAL A 78 -0.58 -14.19 4.43
C VAL A 78 -0.77 -13.09 5.49
N SER A 79 0.32 -12.52 6.02
CA SER A 79 0.26 -11.57 7.13
C SER A 79 0.60 -10.14 6.76
N VAL A 80 1.39 -9.95 5.69
CA VAL A 80 1.91 -8.63 5.34
C VAL A 80 1.88 -8.36 3.83
N VAL A 81 1.72 -7.09 3.50
CA VAL A 81 2.01 -6.54 2.16
C VAL A 81 3.21 -5.63 2.27
N PHE A 82 4.23 -5.81 1.44
CA PHE A 82 5.44 -5.00 1.52
C PHE A 82 5.85 -4.42 0.17
N TRP A 83 6.41 -3.22 0.20
CA TRP A 83 6.92 -2.50 -0.96
C TRP A 83 7.95 -1.47 -0.50
N PHE A 84 9.05 -1.27 -1.26
CA PHE A 84 10.05 -0.20 -1.07
C PHE A 84 10.16 0.37 0.36
N GLY A 85 10.74 -0.39 1.29
CA GLY A 85 10.95 0.05 2.68
C GLY A 85 9.69 0.19 3.53
N HIS A 86 8.55 -0.31 3.07
CA HIS A 86 7.28 -0.31 3.78
C HIS A 86 6.76 -1.73 3.99
N THR A 87 6.15 -1.96 5.15
CA THR A 87 5.48 -3.20 5.53
C THR A 87 4.11 -2.86 6.11
N LEU A 88 3.05 -3.32 5.47
CA LEU A 88 1.67 -3.20 5.93
C LEU A 88 1.22 -4.52 6.56
N TRP A 89 0.92 -4.49 7.85
CA TRP A 89 0.31 -5.60 8.58
C TRP A 89 -1.18 -5.69 8.23
N ARG A 90 -1.62 -6.82 7.69
CA ARG A 90 -2.96 -7.00 7.13
C ARG A 90 -4.06 -6.99 8.20
N ASP A 91 -3.77 -7.56 9.35
CA ASP A 91 -4.68 -7.72 10.49
C ASP A 91 -4.98 -6.39 11.19
N THR A 92 -3.97 -5.54 11.34
CA THR A 92 -4.05 -4.29 12.09
C THR A 92 -4.10 -3.05 11.21
N LEU A 93 -3.86 -3.19 9.90
CA LEU A 93 -3.62 -2.09 8.96
C LEU A 93 -2.57 -1.09 9.46
N GLN A 94 -1.59 -1.57 10.24
CA GLN A 94 -0.41 -0.79 10.60
C GLN A 94 0.59 -0.82 9.45
N LEU A 95 0.95 0.34 8.95
CA LEU A 95 2.02 0.52 7.99
C LEU A 95 3.27 0.96 8.72
N GLU A 96 4.31 0.15 8.62
CA GLU A 96 5.66 0.48 9.01
C GLU A 96 6.42 1.03 7.81
N GLY A 97 7.03 2.19 7.97
CA GLY A 97 7.93 2.79 6.98
C GLY A 97 9.35 2.91 7.54
N LEU A 98 10.33 2.38 6.83
CA LEU A 98 11.74 2.54 7.13
C LEU A 98 12.23 3.90 6.64
N VAL A 99 12.70 4.73 7.57
CA VAL A 99 13.39 6.00 7.32
C VAL A 99 14.89 5.77 7.50
N ASP A 100 15.65 6.11 6.46
CA ASP A 100 17.12 5.98 6.40
C ASP A 100 17.63 4.57 6.70
N GLY A 101 16.80 3.53 6.50
CA GLY A 101 17.14 2.12 6.74
C GLY A 101 17.27 1.71 8.21
N VAL A 102 17.02 2.62 9.16
CA VAL A 102 17.28 2.38 10.60
C VAL A 102 16.07 2.73 11.48
N ARG A 103 15.27 3.73 11.12
CA ARG A 103 14.13 4.18 11.94
C ARG A 103 12.82 3.69 11.37
N SER A 104 12.06 2.95 12.15
CA SER A 104 10.69 2.59 11.84
C SER A 104 9.74 3.73 12.26
N ILE A 105 8.91 4.20 11.34
CA ILE A 105 7.76 5.06 11.64
C ILE A 105 6.50 4.25 11.43
N MET A 106 5.62 4.28 12.43
CA MET A 106 4.35 3.57 12.40
C MET A 106 3.20 4.49 11.99
N TYR A 107 2.38 3.99 11.09
CA TYR A 107 1.19 4.64 10.60
C TYR A 107 -0.02 3.72 10.77
N SER A 108 -1.12 4.28 11.23
CA SER A 108 -2.42 3.61 11.21
C SER A 108 -3.10 3.92 9.89
N CYS A 109 -3.48 2.89 9.14
CA CYS A 109 -4.11 3.03 7.84
C CYS A 109 -5.58 2.61 7.85
N GLU A 110 -6.34 3.22 6.96
CA GLU A 110 -7.70 2.83 6.63
C GLU A 110 -7.78 2.51 5.14
N VAL A 111 -8.44 1.40 4.80
CA VAL A 111 -8.75 1.05 3.41
C VAL A 111 -9.89 1.93 2.91
N MET A 112 -9.72 2.48 1.72
CA MET A 112 -10.74 3.30 1.08
C MET A 112 -10.81 2.97 -0.41
N ASP A 113 -12.02 2.98 -0.97
CA ASP A 113 -12.19 2.86 -2.43
C ASP A 113 -11.46 4.00 -3.14
N GLN A 114 -10.76 3.68 -4.24
CA GLN A 114 -9.95 4.65 -4.97
C GLN A 114 -10.78 5.85 -5.46
N ARG A 115 -12.01 5.63 -5.95
CA ARG A 115 -12.86 6.71 -6.46
C ARG A 115 -13.32 7.63 -5.34
N HIS A 116 -13.64 7.07 -4.17
CA HIS A 116 -13.95 7.87 -2.98
C HIS A 116 -12.75 8.74 -2.54
N MET A 117 -11.53 8.20 -2.65
CA MET A 117 -10.30 8.97 -2.38
C MET A 117 -10.13 10.14 -3.33
N GLU A 118 -10.27 9.88 -4.63
CA GLU A 118 -10.14 10.88 -5.68
C GLU A 118 -11.20 12.00 -5.51
N ALA A 119 -12.45 11.63 -5.23
CA ALA A 119 -13.53 12.57 -4.98
C ALA A 119 -13.28 13.45 -3.73
N ALA A 120 -12.80 12.85 -2.64
CA ALA A 120 -12.49 13.58 -1.40
C ALA A 120 -11.37 14.61 -1.62
N LEU A 121 -10.33 14.24 -2.37
CA LEU A 121 -9.23 15.13 -2.74
C LEU A 121 -9.69 16.25 -3.69
N GLN A 122 -10.50 15.91 -4.68
CA GLN A 122 -11.04 16.89 -5.63
C GLN A 122 -11.93 17.93 -4.95
N LYS A 123 -12.80 17.52 -4.03
CA LYS A 123 -13.62 18.44 -3.23
C LYS A 123 -12.76 19.40 -2.41
N LYS A 124 -11.63 18.93 -1.85
CA LYS A 124 -10.67 19.77 -1.12
C LYS A 124 -10.04 20.82 -2.04
N ASN A 125 -9.72 20.46 -3.28
CA ASN A 125 -9.18 21.40 -4.28
C ASN A 125 -10.13 22.54 -4.62
N GLU A 126 -11.39 22.20 -4.84
CA GLU A 126 -12.42 23.18 -5.17
C GLU A 126 -12.64 24.15 -4.01
N LYS A 127 -12.66 23.65 -2.77
CA LYS A 127 -12.72 24.48 -1.57
C LYS A 127 -11.54 25.44 -1.47
N LEU A 128 -10.31 24.96 -1.68
CA LEU A 128 -9.10 25.79 -1.65
C LEU A 128 -9.13 26.88 -2.74
N LYS A 129 -9.48 26.50 -3.98
CA LYS A 129 -9.65 27.45 -5.10
C LYS A 129 -10.67 28.54 -4.79
N LYS A 130 -11.80 28.18 -4.17
CA LYS A 130 -12.84 29.15 -3.79
C LYS A 130 -12.30 30.13 -2.73
N GLN A 131 -11.66 29.62 -1.68
CA GLN A 131 -11.04 30.46 -0.64
C GLN A 131 -9.97 31.41 -1.21
N THR A 132 -9.14 30.97 -2.16
CA THR A 132 -8.15 31.86 -2.79
C THR A 132 -8.79 32.96 -3.66
N LYS A 133 -9.95 32.70 -4.26
CA LYS A 133 -10.71 33.72 -4.99
C LYS A 133 -11.38 34.71 -4.03
N ASP A 134 -11.97 34.21 -2.95
CA ASP A 134 -12.68 35.02 -1.95
C ASP A 134 -11.71 35.92 -1.16
N ASN A 135 -10.47 35.45 -0.91
CA ASN A 135 -9.40 36.24 -0.24
C ASN A 135 -8.68 37.26 -1.15
N LYS A 136 -9.02 37.32 -2.45
CA LYS A 136 -8.47 38.31 -3.39
C LYS A 136 -9.39 39.53 -3.57
N ILE A 137 -10.42 39.66 -2.73
CA ILE A 137 -11.34 40.81 -2.65
C ILE A 137 -10.94 41.68 -1.47
#